data_AF-A0A7J2Y8E1-F1
#
_entry.id   AF-A0A7J2Y8E1-F1
#
_cell.length_a   1.000
_cell.length_b   1.000
_cell.length_c   1.000
_cell.angle_alpha   90.00
_cell.angle_beta   90.00
_cell.angle_gamma   90.00
#
_symmetry.space_group_name_H-M   'P 1'
#
loop_
_entity.id
_entity.type
_entity.pdbx_description
1 polymer ?
#
loop_
_entity_poly.entity_id
_entity_poly.type
_entity_poly.pdbx_seq_one_letter_code
_entity_poly.pdbx_strand_id
1 'polypeptide(L)'
;MRLSKPEVHIGAIAVLLAVALSPATVAAWEVDATATVTRVIDGDTFDSSPAGRVRLADIDAAESSQPGYEASRDFLAGLVDGQLVYLDVDDVYVTDPYNRLVAVVYVRYNASHLQNVNRALLDAGMAVVTDYPNEFNPAVWTPYVYHPSAPPPSPNPLTLSASANPTEGTAPLTVTFAASASGGTPPYVFLWDFGDGSTSSVQNPAHAYASARSYAAQVTVTDAVGNTMSRTILITVSAPTLTTSGAVLSTEALFLAVVIAIALAAGGLWLRFRRVRGRFRRPPKPE
;
A
#
# COMPACT_ATOMS: atom_id res chain seq x y z
N MET A 1 -49.27 -27.41 31.85
CA MET A 1 -48.25 -28.19 31.11
C MET A 1 -47.36 -27.19 30.38
N ARG A 2 -46.15 -26.94 30.90
CA ARG A 2 -45.16 -26.05 30.27
C ARG A 2 -44.46 -26.85 29.16
N LEU A 3 -44.52 -26.37 27.92
CA LEU A 3 -43.71 -26.86 26.82
C LEU A 3 -42.51 -25.93 26.66
N SER A 4 -41.33 -26.44 27.02
CA SER A 4 -40.03 -25.82 26.81
C SER A 4 -39.68 -25.79 25.31
N LYS A 5 -39.31 -24.62 24.79
CA LYS A 5 -38.65 -24.48 23.48
C LYS A 5 -37.21 -25.05 23.56
N PRO A 6 -36.69 -25.68 22.50
CA PRO A 6 -35.27 -25.99 22.42
C PRO A 6 -34.48 -24.73 22.03
N GLU A 7 -33.47 -24.40 22.82
CA GLU A 7 -32.42 -23.44 22.44
C GLU A 7 -31.45 -24.11 21.47
N VAL A 8 -31.19 -23.48 20.33
CA VAL A 8 -30.07 -23.84 19.45
C VAL A 8 -29.01 -22.76 19.62
N HIS A 9 -27.89 -23.14 20.24
CA HIS A 9 -26.68 -22.33 20.31
C HIS A 9 -26.02 -22.29 18.92
N ILE A 10 -25.97 -21.10 18.31
CA ILE A 10 -25.08 -20.82 17.17
C ILE A 10 -23.94 -19.95 17.71
N GLY A 11 -22.71 -20.44 17.49
CA GLY A 11 -21.47 -19.85 17.98
C GLY A 11 -21.22 -18.45 17.43
N ALA A 12 -20.70 -17.59 18.31
CA ALA A 12 -20.33 -16.21 18.04
C ALA A 12 -19.17 -16.11 17.03
N ILE A 13 -19.32 -15.24 16.03
CA ILE A 13 -18.20 -14.56 15.37
C ILE A 13 -18.51 -13.07 15.46
N ALA A 14 -17.91 -12.40 16.44
CA ALA A 14 -17.93 -10.95 16.56
C ALA A 14 -16.73 -10.38 15.80
N VAL A 15 -16.98 -9.58 14.77
CA VAL A 15 -15.99 -8.64 14.23
C VAL A 15 -16.55 -7.24 14.45
N LEU A 16 -15.97 -6.52 15.41
CA LEU A 16 -16.21 -5.10 15.62
C LEU A 16 -15.71 -4.30 14.41
N LEU A 17 -16.58 -3.53 13.78
CA LEU A 17 -16.17 -2.36 12.99
C LEU A 17 -16.99 -1.15 13.43
N ALA A 18 -16.29 -0.11 13.90
CA ALA A 18 -16.89 1.12 14.38
C ALA A 18 -17.48 1.93 13.22
N VAL A 19 -18.79 2.19 13.24
CA VAL A 19 -19.47 3.07 12.29
C VAL A 19 -19.55 4.48 12.89
N ALA A 20 -18.89 5.43 12.23
CA ALA A 20 -19.14 6.86 12.43
C ALA A 20 -20.47 7.23 11.77
N LEU A 21 -21.48 7.57 12.57
CA LEU A 21 -22.79 8.04 12.12
C LEU A 21 -22.67 9.40 11.41
N SER A 22 -23.09 9.46 10.15
CA SER A 22 -23.43 10.69 9.42
C SER A 22 -24.93 10.65 9.09
N PRO A 23 -25.72 11.71 9.32
CA PRO A 23 -27.16 11.67 9.09
C PRO A 23 -27.55 12.06 7.65
N ALA A 24 -28.65 11.46 7.17
CA ALA A 24 -29.46 11.73 5.97
C ALA A 24 -29.20 10.88 4.69
N THR A 25 -29.87 9.72 4.66
CA THR A 25 -30.67 9.16 3.55
C THR A 25 -30.10 9.23 2.13
N VAL A 26 -29.21 8.29 1.83
CA VAL A 26 -29.21 7.57 0.56
C VAL A 26 -29.39 6.11 0.99
N ALA A 27 -30.36 5.38 0.44
CA ALA A 27 -30.39 3.93 0.58
C ALA A 27 -29.01 3.44 0.09
N ALA A 28 -28.13 3.20 1.05
CA ALA A 28 -26.76 2.85 0.78
C ALA A 28 -26.86 1.50 0.09
N TRP A 29 -26.34 1.43 -1.12
CA TRP A 29 -26.04 0.16 -1.76
C TRP A 29 -25.33 -0.72 -0.72
N GLU A 30 -26.00 -1.77 -0.27
CA GLU A 30 -25.45 -2.74 0.66
C GLU A 30 -25.13 -3.99 -0.17
N VAL A 31 -23.92 -4.51 -0.02
CA VAL A 31 -23.53 -5.75 -0.67
C VAL A 31 -23.19 -6.72 0.45
N ASP A 32 -24.12 -7.60 0.74
CA ASP A 32 -23.99 -8.62 1.78
C ASP A 32 -23.17 -9.80 1.30
N ALA A 33 -23.29 -10.11 0.00
CA ALA A 33 -22.66 -11.29 -0.58
C ALA A 33 -22.23 -11.07 -2.03
N THR A 34 -21.28 -11.90 -2.45
CA THR A 34 -20.93 -12.08 -3.86
C THR A 34 -20.98 -13.56 -4.21
N ALA A 35 -21.45 -13.86 -5.42
CA ALA A 35 -21.57 -15.23 -5.89
C ALA A 35 -21.42 -15.30 -7.41
N THR A 36 -20.96 -16.43 -7.93
CA THR A 36 -20.99 -16.69 -9.37
C THR A 36 -22.28 -17.42 -9.71
N VAL A 37 -23.02 -16.93 -10.70
CA VAL A 37 -24.23 -17.62 -11.18
C VAL A 37 -23.82 -18.91 -11.88
N THR A 38 -24.39 -20.02 -11.43
CA THR A 38 -24.11 -21.36 -11.96
C THR A 38 -25.20 -21.86 -12.91
N ARG A 39 -26.43 -21.33 -12.77
CA ARG A 39 -27.57 -21.69 -13.61
C ARG A 39 -28.72 -20.70 -13.45
N VAL A 40 -29.25 -20.18 -14.55
CA VAL A 40 -30.54 -19.44 -14.53
C VAL A 40 -31.71 -20.41 -14.61
N ILE A 41 -32.72 -20.23 -13.74
CA ILE A 41 -33.88 -21.14 -13.60
C ILE A 41 -35.07 -20.63 -14.43
N ASP A 42 -35.40 -19.35 -14.28
CA ASP A 42 -36.50 -18.65 -14.96
C ASP A 42 -36.18 -17.16 -15.07
N GLY A 43 -37.18 -16.30 -15.30
CA GLY A 43 -36.98 -14.86 -15.49
C GLY A 43 -36.68 -14.07 -14.22
N ASP A 44 -36.75 -14.67 -13.03
CA ASP A 44 -36.46 -13.97 -11.76
C ASP A 44 -35.73 -14.83 -10.71
N THR A 45 -35.34 -16.05 -11.06
CA THR A 45 -34.67 -17.00 -10.17
C THR A 45 -33.43 -17.61 -10.82
N PHE A 46 -32.33 -17.70 -10.06
CA PHE A 46 -31.10 -18.40 -10.48
C PHE A 46 -30.41 -19.11 -9.31
N ASP A 47 -29.56 -20.10 -9.63
CA ASP A 47 -28.64 -20.73 -8.71
C ASP A 47 -27.26 -20.08 -8.81
N SER A 48 -26.58 -19.94 -7.67
CA SER A 48 -25.26 -19.34 -7.58
C SER A 48 -24.39 -20.03 -6.52
N SER A 49 -23.07 -19.82 -6.60
CA SER A 49 -22.12 -20.34 -5.63
C SER A 49 -21.19 -19.22 -5.13
N PRO A 50 -20.97 -19.08 -3.80
CA PRO A 50 -21.43 -19.96 -2.73
C PRO A 50 -22.84 -19.65 -2.18
N ALA A 51 -23.53 -18.62 -2.68
CA ALA A 51 -24.76 -18.12 -2.05
C ALA A 51 -26.00 -19.04 -2.17
N GLY A 52 -26.03 -19.98 -3.13
CA GLY A 52 -27.18 -20.84 -3.35
C GLY A 52 -28.22 -20.21 -4.28
N ARG A 53 -29.50 -20.56 -4.10
CA ARG A 53 -30.59 -20.09 -4.96
C ARG A 53 -31.04 -18.69 -4.57
N VAL A 54 -31.15 -17.81 -5.55
CA VAL A 54 -31.53 -16.40 -5.41
C VAL A 54 -32.84 -16.15 -6.17
N ARG A 55 -33.78 -15.44 -5.55
CA ARG A 55 -34.98 -14.86 -6.11
C ARG A 55 -34.81 -13.34 -6.13
N LEU A 56 -34.99 -12.73 -7.30
CA LEU A 56 -34.91 -11.27 -7.43
C LEU A 56 -35.99 -10.60 -6.58
N ALA A 57 -35.65 -9.64 -5.75
CA ALA A 57 -36.61 -8.90 -4.93
C ALA A 57 -37.59 -8.08 -5.79
N ASP A 58 -38.84 -8.00 -5.32
CA ASP A 58 -39.95 -7.13 -5.76
C ASP A 58 -40.25 -7.02 -7.25
N ILE A 59 -39.82 -8.01 -8.00
CA ILE A 59 -40.19 -8.18 -9.40
C ILE A 59 -40.77 -9.57 -9.60
N ASP A 60 -41.61 -9.70 -10.61
CA ASP A 60 -42.20 -10.97 -11.00
C ASP A 60 -42.11 -11.11 -12.52
N ALA A 61 -41.41 -12.15 -12.97
CA ALA A 61 -41.27 -12.45 -14.38
C ALA A 61 -42.38 -13.41 -14.84
N ALA A 62 -42.58 -13.50 -16.16
CA ALA A 62 -43.55 -14.43 -16.72
C ALA A 62 -43.22 -15.88 -16.31
N GLU A 63 -44.21 -16.58 -15.77
CA GLU A 63 -44.11 -17.97 -15.34
C GLU A 63 -44.06 -18.94 -16.52
N SER A 64 -43.59 -20.18 -16.32
CA SER A 64 -43.41 -21.19 -17.41
C SER A 64 -44.63 -21.47 -18.29
N SER A 65 -45.84 -21.18 -17.79
CA SER A 65 -47.10 -21.33 -18.52
C SER A 65 -47.59 -20.05 -19.22
N GLN A 66 -46.90 -18.92 -19.02
CA GLN A 66 -47.29 -17.60 -19.49
C GLN A 66 -46.46 -17.18 -20.72
N PRO A 67 -47.05 -16.38 -21.64
CA PRO A 67 -46.29 -15.74 -22.71
C PRO A 67 -45.17 -14.87 -22.13
N GLY A 68 -43.98 -14.96 -22.73
CA GLY A 68 -42.82 -14.18 -22.30
C GLY A 68 -41.84 -14.93 -21.39
N TYR A 69 -42.17 -16.12 -20.89
CA TYR A 69 -41.29 -16.94 -20.04
C TYR A 69 -39.88 -17.15 -20.62
N GLU A 70 -39.80 -17.59 -21.87
CA GLU A 70 -38.50 -17.84 -22.51
C GLU A 70 -37.73 -16.53 -22.71
N ALA A 71 -38.44 -15.45 -23.08
CA ALA A 71 -37.82 -14.14 -23.28
C ALA A 71 -37.26 -13.56 -21.98
N SER A 72 -38.00 -13.64 -20.88
CA SER A 72 -37.56 -13.14 -19.56
C SER A 72 -36.40 -13.96 -19.01
N ARG A 73 -36.47 -15.31 -19.12
CA ARG A 73 -35.38 -16.21 -18.74
C ARG A 73 -34.12 -15.94 -19.55
N ASP A 74 -34.23 -15.86 -20.87
CA ASP A 74 -33.07 -15.66 -21.75
C ASP A 74 -32.48 -14.25 -21.58
N PHE A 75 -33.31 -13.25 -21.27
CA PHE A 75 -32.84 -11.91 -20.91
C PHE A 75 -32.05 -11.93 -19.60
N LEU A 76 -32.58 -12.57 -18.54
CA LEU A 76 -31.86 -12.72 -17.29
C LEU A 76 -30.55 -13.50 -17.50
N ALA A 77 -30.58 -14.60 -18.24
CA ALA A 77 -29.40 -15.38 -18.60
C ALA A 77 -28.34 -14.54 -19.34
N GLY A 78 -28.76 -13.70 -20.29
CA GLY A 78 -27.87 -12.78 -21.00
C GLY A 78 -27.18 -11.76 -20.08
N LEU A 79 -27.77 -11.43 -18.93
CA LEU A 79 -27.18 -10.52 -17.95
C LEU A 79 -26.26 -11.22 -16.96
N VAL A 80 -26.66 -12.39 -16.45
CA VAL A 80 -26.01 -12.96 -15.25
C VAL A 80 -25.39 -14.33 -15.43
N ASP A 81 -25.65 -15.08 -16.51
CA ASP A 81 -25.15 -16.46 -16.64
C ASP A 81 -23.62 -16.52 -16.66
N GLY A 82 -23.06 -17.32 -15.75
CA GLY A 82 -21.61 -17.40 -15.51
C GLY A 82 -20.95 -16.13 -14.96
N GLN A 83 -21.71 -15.07 -14.63
CA GLN A 83 -21.17 -13.82 -14.11
C GLN A 83 -21.01 -13.85 -12.59
N LEU A 84 -20.03 -13.07 -12.10
CA LEU A 84 -19.98 -12.68 -10.69
C LEU A 84 -21.05 -11.61 -10.44
N VAL A 85 -21.95 -11.90 -9.52
CA VAL A 85 -23.02 -10.99 -9.07
C VAL A 85 -22.76 -10.53 -7.64
N TYR A 86 -23.24 -9.32 -7.35
CA TYR A 86 -23.24 -8.68 -6.04
C TYR A 86 -24.68 -8.66 -5.54
N LEU A 87 -24.89 -9.17 -4.34
CA LEU A 87 -26.21 -9.41 -3.76
C LEU A 87 -26.39 -8.46 -2.57
N ASP A 88 -27.47 -7.69 -2.65
CA ASP A 88 -28.06 -6.89 -1.58
C ASP A 88 -29.25 -7.72 -1.07
N VAL A 89 -29.04 -8.45 0.02
CA VAL A 89 -29.94 -9.50 0.52
C VAL A 89 -30.88 -8.90 1.56
N ASP A 90 -32.16 -9.19 1.45
CA ASP A 90 -33.18 -8.66 2.36
C ASP A 90 -32.85 -8.90 3.84
N ASP A 91 -32.68 -7.83 4.60
CA ASP A 91 -32.42 -7.86 6.04
C ASP A 91 -33.63 -8.32 6.87
N VAL A 92 -34.84 -8.25 6.32
CA VAL A 92 -36.06 -8.56 7.07
C VAL A 92 -36.35 -10.05 7.08
N TYR A 93 -36.40 -10.68 5.91
CA TYR A 93 -36.73 -12.10 5.79
C TYR A 93 -35.55 -12.96 5.33
N VAL A 94 -34.53 -12.39 4.68
CA VAL A 94 -33.33 -13.04 4.09
C VAL A 94 -33.66 -14.09 3.02
N THR A 95 -34.55 -15.01 3.34
CA THR A 95 -35.07 -16.06 2.46
C THR A 95 -36.59 -16.08 2.43
N ASP A 96 -37.14 -16.49 1.30
CA ASP A 96 -38.56 -16.80 1.18
C ASP A 96 -38.91 -18.18 1.80
N PRO A 97 -40.21 -18.56 1.88
CA PRO A 97 -40.64 -19.87 2.41
C PRO A 97 -40.10 -21.09 1.66
N TYR A 98 -39.47 -20.92 0.49
CA TYR A 98 -38.86 -21.96 -0.32
C TYR A 98 -37.33 -22.01 -0.17
N ASN A 99 -36.77 -21.30 0.83
CA ASN A 99 -35.33 -21.18 1.09
C ASN A 99 -34.55 -20.58 -0.09
N ARG A 100 -35.15 -19.64 -0.84
CA ARG A 100 -34.43 -18.83 -1.83
C ARG A 100 -34.02 -17.51 -1.19
N LEU A 101 -32.77 -17.09 -1.35
CA LEU A 101 -32.33 -15.76 -0.93
C LEU A 101 -33.10 -14.70 -1.71
N VAL A 102 -33.71 -13.73 -1.01
CA VAL A 102 -34.39 -12.61 -1.65
C VAL A 102 -33.41 -11.46 -1.72
N ALA A 103 -33.12 -10.97 -2.94
CA ALA A 103 -32.08 -9.95 -3.11
C ALA A 103 -32.34 -9.00 -4.27
N VAL A 104 -31.86 -7.76 -4.14
CA VAL A 104 -31.54 -6.92 -5.28
C VAL A 104 -30.18 -7.35 -5.83
N VAL A 105 -30.12 -7.61 -7.13
CA VAL A 105 -28.94 -8.20 -7.75
C VAL A 105 -28.26 -7.19 -8.65
N TYR A 106 -26.94 -7.15 -8.56
CA TYR A 106 -26.11 -6.28 -9.37
C TYR A 106 -25.05 -7.08 -10.12
N VAL A 107 -24.82 -6.71 -11.38
CA VAL A 107 -23.76 -7.28 -12.24
C VAL A 107 -22.82 -6.19 -12.70
N ARG A 108 -21.55 -6.53 -12.93
CA ARG A 108 -20.57 -5.56 -13.41
C ARG A 108 -20.94 -5.06 -14.82
N TYR A 109 -21.19 -3.75 -14.94
CA TYR A 109 -21.42 -3.10 -16.22
C TYR A 109 -20.13 -2.53 -16.81
N ASN A 110 -19.35 -1.84 -15.96
CA ASN A 110 -18.04 -1.30 -16.35
C ASN A 110 -17.09 -1.24 -15.13
N ALA A 111 -15.99 -0.49 -15.24
CA ALA A 111 -15.02 -0.34 -14.16
C ALA A 111 -15.61 0.35 -12.91
N SER A 112 -16.48 1.34 -13.08
CA SER A 112 -16.99 2.18 -11.99
C SER A 112 -18.46 1.97 -11.66
N HIS A 113 -19.18 1.10 -12.38
CA HIS A 113 -20.61 0.92 -12.20
C HIS A 113 -21.01 -0.55 -12.22
N LEU A 114 -21.96 -0.88 -11.36
CA LEU A 114 -22.77 -2.09 -11.47
C LEU A 114 -24.12 -1.73 -12.10
N GLN A 115 -24.67 -2.66 -12.86
CA GLN A 115 -26.03 -2.61 -13.37
C GLN A 115 -26.95 -3.32 -12.39
N ASN A 116 -28.06 -2.67 -12.02
CA ASN A 116 -29.13 -3.29 -11.25
C ASN A 116 -29.92 -4.22 -12.17
N VAL A 117 -29.87 -5.52 -11.90
CA VAL A 117 -30.50 -6.57 -12.72
C VAL A 117 -32.02 -6.48 -12.62
N ASN A 118 -32.57 -6.33 -11.40
CA ASN A 118 -34.02 -6.20 -11.18
C ASN A 118 -34.58 -5.03 -12.00
N ARG A 119 -33.90 -3.88 -11.96
CA ARG A 119 -34.28 -2.69 -12.74
C ARG A 119 -34.15 -2.93 -14.25
N ALA A 120 -33.10 -3.62 -14.70
CA ALA A 120 -32.94 -3.94 -16.11
C ALA A 120 -34.08 -4.81 -16.67
N LEU A 121 -34.58 -5.78 -15.89
CA LEU A 121 -35.76 -6.56 -16.26
C LEU A 121 -37.03 -5.70 -16.36
N LEU A 122 -37.24 -4.79 -15.41
CA LEU A 122 -38.37 -3.86 -15.44
C LEU A 122 -38.31 -2.93 -16.65
N ASP A 123 -37.14 -2.35 -16.94
CA ASP A 123 -36.93 -1.44 -18.08
C ASP A 123 -37.11 -2.15 -19.43
N ALA A 124 -36.76 -3.44 -19.50
CA ALA A 124 -36.95 -4.27 -20.69
C ALA A 124 -38.37 -4.85 -20.83
N GLY A 125 -39.26 -4.63 -19.84
CA GLY A 125 -40.60 -5.22 -19.83
C GLY A 125 -40.60 -6.74 -19.65
N MET A 126 -39.52 -7.30 -19.10
CA MET A 126 -39.35 -8.74 -18.87
C MET A 126 -39.91 -9.19 -17.50
N ALA A 127 -40.16 -8.24 -16.60
CA ALA A 127 -40.80 -8.45 -15.32
C ALA A 127 -41.71 -7.26 -14.98
N VAL A 128 -42.62 -7.47 -14.02
CA VAL A 128 -43.47 -6.42 -13.42
C VAL A 128 -43.08 -6.22 -11.97
N VAL A 129 -43.42 -5.05 -11.41
CA VAL A 129 -43.20 -4.79 -9.97
C VAL A 129 -44.22 -5.56 -9.15
N THR A 130 -43.74 -6.32 -8.17
CA THR A 130 -44.55 -7.01 -7.16
C THR A 130 -43.94 -6.69 -5.80
N ASP A 131 -44.33 -5.52 -5.27
CA ASP A 131 -43.79 -4.92 -4.05
C ASP A 131 -44.24 -5.73 -2.81
N TYR A 132 -43.37 -6.62 -2.33
CA TYR A 132 -43.61 -7.39 -1.12
C TYR A 132 -43.23 -6.57 0.12
N PRO A 133 -43.77 -6.88 1.31
CA PRO A 133 -43.29 -6.27 2.54
C PRO A 133 -41.83 -6.70 2.79
N ASN A 134 -40.85 -5.89 2.38
CA ASN A 134 -39.42 -6.03 2.66
C ASN A 134 -38.78 -4.63 2.77
N GLU A 135 -37.45 -4.54 2.84
CA GLU A 135 -36.75 -3.26 2.95
C GLU A 135 -36.55 -2.51 1.62
N PHE A 136 -36.79 -3.19 0.50
CA PHE A 136 -36.51 -2.64 -0.80
C PHE A 136 -37.67 -1.77 -1.31
N ASN A 137 -37.35 -0.88 -2.24
CA ASN A 137 -38.33 -0.03 -2.89
C ASN A 137 -38.02 0.12 -4.38
N PRO A 138 -38.73 -0.60 -5.25
CA PRO A 138 -38.50 -0.56 -6.71
C PRO A 138 -38.62 0.84 -7.33
N ALA A 139 -39.36 1.76 -6.69
CA ALA A 139 -39.58 3.10 -7.22
C ALA A 139 -38.32 3.99 -7.18
N VAL A 140 -37.34 3.67 -6.34
CA VAL A 140 -36.10 4.46 -6.20
C VAL A 140 -34.88 3.79 -6.83
N TRP A 141 -35.02 2.57 -7.36
CA TRP A 141 -33.91 1.88 -8.00
C TRP A 141 -33.42 2.61 -9.24
N THR A 142 -32.10 2.71 -9.36
CA THR A 142 -31.42 3.27 -10.52
C THR A 142 -30.85 2.14 -11.38
N PRO A 143 -30.78 2.29 -12.71
CA PRO A 143 -30.28 1.24 -13.60
C PRO A 143 -28.78 0.97 -13.39
N TYR A 144 -28.02 1.97 -12.95
CA TYR A 144 -26.60 1.86 -12.69
C TYR A 144 -26.26 2.50 -11.36
N VAL A 145 -25.56 1.74 -10.52
CA VAL A 145 -25.06 2.19 -9.23
C VAL A 145 -23.55 2.33 -9.31
N TYR A 146 -23.04 3.45 -8.79
CA TYR A 146 -21.61 3.66 -8.69
C TYR A 146 -21.00 2.63 -7.73
N HIS A 147 -20.09 1.83 -8.26
CA HIS A 147 -19.29 0.88 -7.51
C HIS A 147 -17.84 1.12 -7.90
N PRO A 148 -17.05 1.82 -7.07
CA PRO A 148 -15.63 1.98 -7.35
C PRO A 148 -15.02 0.58 -7.30
N SER A 149 -14.68 -0.01 -8.44
CA SER A 149 -13.81 -1.18 -8.42
C SER A 149 -12.51 -0.72 -7.76
N ALA A 150 -12.11 -1.37 -6.67
CA ALA A 150 -10.68 -1.64 -6.57
C ALA A 150 -10.29 -2.30 -7.91
N PRO A 151 -9.29 -1.80 -8.64
CA PRO A 151 -8.93 -2.35 -9.94
C PRO A 151 -8.78 -3.88 -9.80
N PRO A 152 -9.36 -4.69 -10.71
CA PRO A 152 -9.30 -6.14 -10.58
C PRO A 152 -7.83 -6.56 -10.43
N PRO A 153 -7.48 -7.53 -9.55
CA PRO A 153 -6.14 -8.08 -9.56
C PRO A 153 -5.90 -8.60 -10.99
N SER A 154 -4.97 -7.97 -11.70
CA SER A 154 -4.56 -8.41 -13.03
C SER A 154 -4.30 -9.92 -12.97
N PRO A 155 -4.69 -10.73 -13.99
CA PRO A 155 -4.44 -12.18 -14.01
C PRO A 155 -2.94 -12.52 -13.83
N ASN A 156 -2.08 -11.52 -14.00
CA ASN A 156 -0.70 -11.51 -13.57
C ASN A 156 -0.49 -10.20 -12.77
N PRO A 157 -0.68 -10.16 -11.44
CA PRO A 157 -0.57 -8.92 -10.68
C PRO A 157 0.89 -8.45 -10.66
N LEU A 158 1.13 -7.15 -10.87
CA LEU A 158 2.48 -6.59 -10.81
C LEU A 158 3.07 -6.83 -9.41
N THR A 159 4.18 -7.54 -9.35
CA THR A 159 4.91 -7.88 -8.13
C THR A 159 6.32 -7.32 -8.22
N LEU A 160 6.86 -6.84 -7.09
CA LEU A 160 8.19 -6.26 -7.00
C LEU A 160 8.93 -6.82 -5.78
N SER A 161 10.10 -7.42 -6.03
CA SER A 161 11.11 -7.69 -5.01
C SER A 161 12.28 -6.73 -5.17
N ALA A 162 12.86 -6.32 -4.03
CA ALA A 162 14.00 -5.42 -4.00
C ALA A 162 14.94 -5.82 -2.85
N SER A 163 16.24 -5.67 -3.06
CA SER A 163 17.28 -5.93 -2.06
C SER A 163 18.45 -4.97 -2.24
N ALA A 164 19.23 -4.77 -1.18
CA ALA A 164 20.44 -3.97 -1.20
C ALA A 164 21.57 -4.67 -0.45
N ASN A 165 22.82 -4.46 -0.86
CA ASN A 165 23.99 -4.98 -0.18
C ASN A 165 25.19 -4.02 -0.33
N PRO A 166 25.85 -3.62 0.78
CA PRO A 166 25.42 -3.79 2.18
C PRO A 166 24.25 -2.85 2.55
N THR A 167 23.51 -3.16 3.63
CA THR A 167 22.46 -2.26 4.18
C THR A 167 22.98 -1.34 5.28
N GLU A 168 24.22 -1.51 5.72
CA GLU A 168 24.85 -0.67 6.74
C GLU A 168 26.38 -0.58 6.54
N GLY A 169 26.98 0.48 7.05
CA GLY A 169 28.43 0.70 6.98
C GLY A 169 28.85 2.12 7.33
N THR A 170 30.12 2.46 7.13
CA THR A 170 30.66 3.81 7.37
C THR A 170 30.71 4.63 6.09
N ALA A 171 30.50 5.95 6.20
CA ALA A 171 30.61 6.85 5.05
C ALA A 171 32.07 6.97 4.54
N PRO A 172 32.30 7.03 3.21
CA PRO A 172 31.31 6.83 2.15
C PRO A 172 30.94 5.35 1.97
N LEU A 173 29.64 5.05 1.93
CA LEU A 173 29.15 3.68 1.77
C LEU A 173 28.64 3.48 0.34
N THR A 174 29.29 2.58 -0.41
CA THR A 174 28.78 2.15 -1.73
C THR A 174 27.86 0.95 -1.56
N VAL A 175 26.62 1.09 -2.02
CA VAL A 175 25.58 0.06 -1.94
C VAL A 175 25.18 -0.38 -3.33
N THR A 176 25.08 -1.69 -3.53
CA THR A 176 24.51 -2.29 -4.74
C THR A 176 23.06 -2.64 -4.50
N PHE A 177 22.18 -2.21 -5.41
CA PHE A 177 20.75 -2.47 -5.34
C PHE A 177 20.34 -3.46 -6.43
N ALA A 178 19.34 -4.28 -6.13
CA ALA A 178 18.72 -5.17 -7.09
C ALA A 178 17.20 -5.08 -6.98
N ALA A 179 16.52 -5.10 -8.13
CA ALA A 179 15.07 -5.17 -8.22
C ALA A 179 14.64 -6.21 -9.26
N SER A 180 13.56 -6.93 -8.97
CA SER A 180 12.95 -7.87 -9.91
C SER A 180 11.45 -7.65 -9.93
N ALA A 181 10.91 -7.41 -11.12
CA ALA A 181 9.48 -7.33 -11.35
C ALA A 181 9.00 -8.56 -12.11
N SER A 182 7.82 -9.05 -11.73
CA SER A 182 7.05 -10.08 -12.43
C SER A 182 5.59 -9.67 -12.39
N GLY A 183 4.74 -10.31 -13.18
CA GLY A 183 3.37 -9.81 -13.26
C GLY A 183 3.19 -8.68 -14.26
N GLY A 184 2.04 -8.02 -14.20
CA GLY A 184 1.70 -6.86 -15.01
C GLY A 184 1.88 -7.08 -16.52
N THR A 185 2.04 -5.96 -17.22
CA THR A 185 2.32 -5.93 -18.66
C THR A 185 3.74 -5.42 -18.92
N PRO A 186 4.71 -6.26 -19.33
CA PRO A 186 6.03 -5.78 -19.71
C PRO A 186 5.95 -4.91 -20.99
N PRO A 187 6.94 -4.04 -21.26
CA PRO A 187 8.17 -3.81 -20.50
C PRO A 187 7.95 -3.05 -19.18
N TYR A 188 8.92 -3.18 -18.26
CA TYR A 188 8.92 -2.46 -16.98
C TYR A 188 9.88 -1.28 -17.01
N VAL A 189 9.47 -0.18 -16.37
CA VAL A 189 10.30 1.00 -16.11
C VAL A 189 10.59 1.08 -14.62
N PHE A 190 11.86 1.18 -14.25
CA PHE A 190 12.30 1.31 -12.86
C PHE A 190 12.71 2.76 -12.57
N LEU A 191 12.38 3.23 -11.38
CA LEU A 191 12.87 4.48 -10.82
C LEU A 191 13.30 4.25 -9.37
N TRP A 192 14.56 4.50 -9.09
CA TRP A 192 15.13 4.52 -7.75
C TRP A 192 15.20 5.96 -7.25
N ASP A 193 14.76 6.18 -6.01
CA ASP A 193 15.07 7.34 -5.18
C ASP A 193 15.92 6.82 -4.01
N PHE A 194 17.15 7.32 -3.89
CA PHE A 194 18.07 6.84 -2.87
C PHE A 194 17.84 7.46 -1.49
N GLY A 195 16.93 8.42 -1.35
CA GLY A 195 16.61 9.12 -0.10
C GLY A 195 17.60 10.21 0.28
N ASP A 196 18.58 10.50 -0.57
CA ASP A 196 19.57 11.58 -0.43
C ASP A 196 19.38 12.71 -1.48
N GLY A 197 18.31 12.62 -2.28
CA GLY A 197 17.99 13.54 -3.36
C GLY A 197 18.48 13.10 -4.74
N SER A 198 19.23 12.00 -4.83
CA SER A 198 19.64 11.41 -6.10
C SER A 198 18.72 10.26 -6.54
N THR A 199 18.66 10.02 -7.85
CA THR A 199 17.77 9.01 -8.47
C THR A 199 18.49 8.21 -9.54
N SER A 200 17.91 7.06 -9.94
CA SER A 200 18.41 6.25 -11.06
C SER A 200 17.28 5.51 -11.78
N SER A 201 17.37 5.38 -13.10
CA SER A 201 16.43 4.57 -13.91
C SER A 201 16.96 3.17 -14.25
N VAL A 202 18.17 2.83 -13.80
CA VAL A 202 18.76 1.50 -14.01
C VAL A 202 18.10 0.51 -13.04
N GLN A 203 17.72 -0.68 -13.52
CA GLN A 203 17.06 -1.70 -12.69
C GLN A 203 17.89 -2.10 -11.46
N ASN A 204 19.21 -2.33 -11.66
CA ASN A 204 20.15 -2.74 -10.62
C ASN A 204 21.30 -1.73 -10.50
N PRO A 205 21.10 -0.55 -9.87
CA PRO A 205 22.12 0.48 -9.76
C PRO A 205 23.10 0.23 -8.61
N ALA A 206 24.27 0.85 -8.69
CA ALA A 206 25.14 1.09 -7.54
C ALA A 206 25.06 2.56 -7.15
N HIS A 207 25.02 2.85 -5.85
CA HIS A 207 24.94 4.21 -5.32
C HIS A 207 25.87 4.42 -4.14
N ALA A 208 26.43 5.63 -4.01
CA ALA A 208 27.40 5.97 -2.96
C ALA A 208 26.83 7.03 -2.02
N TYR A 209 26.62 6.67 -0.77
CA TYR A 209 26.18 7.57 0.28
C TYR A 209 27.37 8.26 0.94
N ALA A 210 27.50 9.57 0.70
CA ALA A 210 28.67 10.35 1.15
C ALA A 210 28.63 10.73 2.64
N SER A 211 27.45 10.81 3.24
CA SER A 211 27.26 11.33 4.61
C SER A 211 26.60 10.30 5.51
N ALA A 212 26.97 10.35 6.80
CA ALA A 212 26.36 9.53 7.83
C ALA A 212 24.90 9.92 8.05
N ARG A 213 23.99 9.00 7.77
CA ARG A 213 22.54 9.12 7.94
C ARG A 213 21.87 7.77 7.67
N SER A 214 20.64 7.61 8.14
CA SER A 214 19.72 6.60 7.61
C SER A 214 19.00 7.13 6.37
N TYR A 215 19.11 6.39 5.27
CA TYR A 215 18.47 6.68 3.99
C TYR A 215 17.37 5.66 3.72
N ALA A 216 16.23 6.13 3.20
CA ALA A 216 15.13 5.28 2.76
C ALA A 216 15.18 5.18 1.23
N ALA A 217 15.92 4.19 0.73
CA ALA A 217 16.01 3.94 -0.71
C ALA A 217 14.71 3.28 -1.19
N GLN A 218 14.00 3.91 -2.11
CA GLN A 218 12.76 3.40 -2.68
C GLN A 218 12.95 3.10 -4.17
N VAL A 219 12.47 1.93 -4.60
CA VAL A 219 12.27 1.63 -6.01
C VAL A 219 10.78 1.64 -6.33
N THR A 220 10.42 2.29 -7.42
CA THR A 220 9.10 2.24 -8.04
C THR A 220 9.25 1.57 -9.40
N VAL A 221 8.42 0.55 -9.66
CA VAL A 221 8.30 -0.06 -10.98
C VAL A 221 6.97 0.34 -11.60
N THR A 222 7.00 0.70 -12.88
CA THR A 222 5.81 0.99 -13.70
C THR A 222 5.76 0.00 -14.87
N ASP A 223 4.62 -0.62 -15.12
CA ASP A 223 4.41 -1.51 -16.26
C ASP A 223 3.92 -0.74 -17.51
N ALA A 224 3.82 -1.40 -18.66
CA ALA A 224 3.47 -0.77 -19.93
C ALA A 224 2.06 -0.18 -20.00
N VAL A 225 1.17 -0.56 -19.07
CA VAL A 225 -0.21 -0.06 -18.98
C VAL A 225 -0.40 0.94 -17.84
N GLY A 226 0.68 1.31 -17.14
CA GLY A 226 0.70 2.37 -16.12
C GLY A 226 0.47 1.91 -14.69
N ASN A 227 0.46 0.60 -14.41
CA ASN A 227 0.38 0.11 -13.03
C ASN A 227 1.72 0.35 -12.31
N THR A 228 1.67 0.77 -11.04
CA THR A 228 2.86 1.04 -10.23
C THR A 228 2.94 0.19 -8.97
N MET A 229 4.14 -0.23 -8.59
CA MET A 229 4.42 -0.87 -7.30
C MET A 229 5.74 -0.31 -6.73
N SER A 230 5.82 -0.12 -5.40
CA SER A 230 7.01 0.41 -4.74
C SER A 230 7.54 -0.49 -3.62
N ARG A 231 8.86 -0.49 -3.41
CA ARG A 231 9.56 -1.16 -2.30
C ARG A 231 10.59 -0.22 -1.70
N THR A 232 10.64 -0.14 -0.37
CA THR A 232 11.61 0.69 0.37
C THR A 232 12.59 -0.19 1.14
N ILE A 233 13.87 0.18 1.11
CA ILE A 233 14.97 -0.46 1.83
C ILE A 233 15.67 0.63 2.68
N LEU A 234 15.90 0.34 3.96
CA LEU A 234 16.64 1.23 4.85
C LEU A 234 18.14 0.96 4.74
N ILE A 235 18.91 2.02 4.51
CA ILE A 235 20.37 2.00 4.50
C ILE A 235 20.90 2.84 5.65
N THR A 236 21.71 2.25 6.54
CA THR A 236 22.25 2.94 7.71
C THR A 236 23.73 3.26 7.52
N VAL A 237 24.05 4.54 7.31
CA VAL A 237 25.43 5.00 7.14
C VAL A 237 25.90 5.69 8.41
N SER A 238 26.95 5.15 9.01
CA SER A 238 27.59 5.70 10.21
C SER A 238 28.74 6.64 9.85
N ALA A 239 29.06 7.57 10.74
CA ALA A 239 30.25 8.41 10.57
C ALA A 239 31.52 7.56 10.71
N PRO A 240 32.59 7.88 9.97
CA PRO A 240 33.89 7.22 10.19
C PRO A 240 34.35 7.49 11.61
N THR A 241 34.81 6.45 12.31
CA THR A 241 35.44 6.62 13.62
C THR A 241 36.75 7.38 13.44
N LEU A 242 36.81 8.60 13.98
CA LEU A 242 38.08 9.32 14.06
C LEU A 242 38.91 8.65 15.16
N THR A 243 39.85 7.79 14.76
CA THR A 243 40.90 7.37 15.68
C THR A 243 41.85 8.54 15.86
N THR A 244 41.62 9.34 16.91
CA THR A 244 42.67 10.18 17.44
C THR A 244 43.77 9.25 17.93
N SER A 245 44.80 9.05 17.11
CA SER A 245 46.07 8.53 17.59
C SER A 245 46.58 9.55 18.59
N GLY A 246 46.19 9.38 19.85
CA GLY A 246 46.72 10.13 20.96
C GLY A 246 48.18 9.76 21.08
N ALA A 247 49.05 10.44 20.34
CA ALA A 247 50.41 10.65 20.76
C ALA A 247 50.32 11.49 22.04
N VAL A 248 50.09 10.82 23.17
CA VAL A 248 50.32 11.40 24.48
C VAL A 248 51.83 11.61 24.49
N LEU A 249 52.28 12.84 24.23
CA LEU A 249 53.68 13.18 24.49
C LEU A 249 53.91 12.82 25.95
N SER A 250 54.88 11.93 26.20
CA SER A 250 55.29 11.64 27.57
C SER A 250 55.59 12.98 28.24
N THR A 251 55.28 13.11 29.52
CA THR A 251 55.62 14.31 30.28
C THR A 251 57.10 14.65 30.11
N GLU A 252 57.98 13.65 29.95
CA GLU A 252 59.39 13.83 29.60
C GLU A 252 59.62 14.55 28.26
N ALA A 253 58.87 14.22 27.20
CA ALA A 253 58.96 14.89 25.91
C ALA A 253 58.50 16.36 26.00
N LEU A 254 57.50 16.65 26.84
CA LEU A 254 57.03 18.00 27.10
C LEU A 254 58.05 18.81 27.94
N PHE A 255 58.65 18.19 28.95
CA PHE A 255 59.74 18.80 29.74
C PHE A 255 60.95 19.12 28.86
N LEU A 256 61.35 18.22 27.96
CA LEU A 256 62.48 18.47 27.06
C LEU A 256 62.17 19.59 26.06
N ALA A 257 60.95 19.63 25.51
CA ALA A 257 60.52 20.70 24.60
C ALA A 257 60.51 22.08 25.27
N VAL A 258 60.07 22.16 26.53
CA VAL A 258 60.08 23.40 27.32
C VAL A 258 61.51 23.83 27.66
N VAL A 259 62.39 22.90 28.04
CA VAL A 259 63.81 23.20 28.32
C VAL A 259 64.52 23.74 27.08
N ILE A 260 64.28 23.14 25.90
CA ILE A 260 64.85 23.61 24.63
C ILE A 260 64.32 25.01 24.28
N ALA A 261 63.02 25.27 24.45
CA ALA A 261 62.43 26.59 24.18
C ALA A 261 63.01 27.69 25.10
N ILE A 262 63.22 27.39 26.38
CA ILE A 262 63.85 28.31 27.34
C ILE A 262 65.32 28.54 26.99
N ALA A 263 66.07 27.50 26.60
CA ALA A 263 67.47 27.62 26.20
C ALA A 263 67.65 28.48 24.93
N LEU A 264 66.74 28.35 23.96
CA LEU A 264 66.73 29.18 22.75
C LEU A 264 66.37 30.64 23.05
N ALA A 265 65.41 30.89 23.94
CA ALA A 265 65.06 32.24 24.39
C ALA A 265 66.20 32.91 25.18
N ALA A 266 66.91 32.15 26.03
CA ALA A 266 68.07 32.63 26.78
C ALA A 266 69.31 32.83 25.90
N GLY A 267 69.54 31.95 24.91
CA GLY A 267 70.64 32.05 23.95
C GLY A 267 70.50 33.21 22.97
N GLY A 268 69.26 33.56 22.59
CA GLY A 268 68.96 34.73 21.75
C GLY A 268 69.26 36.06 22.44
N LEU A 269 69.24 36.11 23.78
CA LEU A 269 69.57 37.31 24.55
C LEU A 269 71.09 37.54 24.68
N TRP A 270 71.92 36.50 24.54
CA TRP A 270 73.37 36.61 24.69
C TRP A 270 74.09 37.16 23.45
N LEU A 271 73.49 37.05 22.26
CA LEU A 271 74.11 37.50 21.00
C LEU A 271 73.90 39.00 20.67
N ARG A 272 73.10 39.75 21.43
CA ARG A 272 72.87 41.19 21.18
C ARG A 272 73.70 42.17 22.03
N PHE A 273 74.57 41.71 22.94
CA PHE A 273 75.31 42.60 23.87
C PHE A 273 76.84 42.51 23.83
N ARG A 274 77.45 42.12 22.71
CA ARG A 274 78.92 42.26 22.53
C ARG A 274 79.32 43.00 21.27
N ARG A 275 79.14 44.32 21.29
CA ARG A 275 80.13 45.27 20.75
C ARG A 275 80.03 46.57 21.53
N VAL A 276 81.06 46.86 22.34
CA VAL A 276 81.77 48.14 22.47
C VAL A 276 82.48 48.21 23.82
N ARG A 277 83.80 48.51 23.75
CA ARG A 277 84.77 48.85 24.81
C ARG A 277 85.16 47.70 25.75
N GLY A 278 86.43 47.41 26.00
CA GLY A 278 87.70 48.08 25.73
C GLY A 278 88.65 47.54 26.79
N ARG A 279 89.87 47.13 26.44
CA ARG A 279 90.86 46.66 27.42
C ARG A 279 92.21 47.32 27.21
N PHE A 280 92.40 48.38 27.99
CA PHE A 280 93.65 48.86 28.53
C PHE A 280 94.49 47.71 29.12
N ARG A 281 95.78 47.64 28.75
CA ARG A 281 96.99 47.37 29.58
C ARG A 281 98.20 47.75 28.70
N ARG A 282 99.31 48.37 29.14
CA ARG A 282 100.11 48.31 30.38
C ARG A 282 100.96 49.61 30.52
N PRO A 283 101.46 49.98 31.72
CA PRO A 283 102.73 50.73 31.88
C PRO A 283 103.92 49.73 32.02
N PRO A 284 105.22 50.07 31.82
CA PRO A 284 106.03 51.11 32.50
C PRO A 284 107.01 51.85 31.53
N LYS A 285 107.90 52.80 31.89
CA LYS A 285 109.06 52.78 32.82
C LYS A 285 109.61 54.22 33.03
N PRO A 286 110.51 54.43 34.02
CA PRO A 286 110.93 55.73 34.54
C PRO A 286 112.24 56.25 33.92
N GLU A 287 112.39 57.58 33.95
CA GLU A 287 113.61 58.35 34.27
C GLU A 287 113.18 59.70 34.83
#